data_AF-A0AAF5CRS1-F1
#
_entry.id   AF-A0AAF5CRS1-F1
#
_cell.length_a   1.000
_cell.length_b   1.000
_cell.length_c   1.000
_cell.angle_alpha   90.00
_cell.angle_beta   90.00
_cell.angle_gamma   90.00
#
_symmetry.space_group_name_H-M   'P 1'
#
loop_
_entity.id
_entity.type
_entity.pdbx_description
1 polymer ?
#
loop_
_entity_poly.entity_id
_entity_poly.type
_entity_poly.pdbx_seq_one_letter_code
_entity_poly.pdbx_strand_id
1 'polypeptide(L)'
;MTIKNIRETAKIIKHGNIIAIALDKKGPEIKTDVIMNNSTSEVELIKGEKIRLTTNPSFEKTGNAVNLYVDYENITKVLSPGKIIYIDDGLIFLIVDEIGVDFFICTIENDEILESKKSVNLPGTFFDLPAVSEKDIADLLFGLEQGVDIIFASFIGNGSAVTTIREILGEKGRNIKIISKVEN
;
A
#
# COMPACT_ATOMS: atom_id res chain seq x y z
N MET A 1 -15.06 18.15 -1.25
CA MET A 1 -15.38 19.26 -0.32
C MET A 1 -14.17 19.68 0.52
N THR A 2 -13.42 18.74 1.08
CA THR A 2 -12.27 18.99 1.98
C THR A 2 -11.19 19.93 1.42
N ILE A 3 -10.65 19.66 0.22
CA ILE A 3 -9.60 20.48 -0.40
C ILE A 3 -10.05 21.94 -0.61
N LYS A 4 -11.29 22.13 -1.08
CA LYS A 4 -11.89 23.46 -1.24
C LYS A 4 -11.97 24.20 0.09
N ASN A 5 -12.42 23.53 1.16
CA ASN A 5 -12.52 24.13 2.49
C ASN A 5 -11.14 24.53 3.05
N ILE A 6 -10.12 23.70 2.85
CA ILE A 6 -8.74 24.03 3.25
C ILE A 6 -8.26 25.30 2.52
N ARG A 7 -8.50 25.40 1.21
CA ARG A 7 -8.11 26.58 0.42
C ARG A 7 -8.84 27.85 0.81
N GLU A 8 -10.15 27.78 1.05
CA GLU A 8 -10.91 28.93 1.54
C GLU A 8 -10.42 29.36 2.92
N THR A 9 -10.11 28.41 3.80
CA THR A 9 -9.51 28.70 5.11
C THR A 9 -8.15 29.38 4.97
N ALA A 10 -7.29 28.90 4.07
CA ALA A 10 -5.98 29.48 3.80
C ALA A 10 -6.05 30.94 3.33
N LYS A 11 -7.11 31.32 2.59
CA LYS A 11 -7.34 32.72 2.17
C LYS A 11 -7.75 33.64 3.32
N ILE A 12 -8.44 33.10 4.34
CA ILE A 12 -8.99 33.89 5.45
C ILE A 12 -7.95 34.07 6.57
N ILE A 13 -7.05 33.11 6.78
CA ILE A 13 -5.99 33.22 7.80
C ILE A 13 -5.02 34.34 7.39
N LYS A 14 -5.14 35.50 8.03
CA LYS A 14 -4.38 36.73 7.73
C LYS A 14 -2.87 36.66 7.99
N HIS A 15 -2.35 35.57 8.53
CA HIS A 15 -0.97 35.51 9.03
C HIS A 15 0.10 35.10 8.00
N GLY A 16 -0.21 35.11 6.69
CA GLY A 16 0.80 34.76 5.68
C GLY A 16 1.25 33.29 5.75
N ASN A 17 0.49 32.45 6.45
CA ASN A 17 0.77 31.03 6.57
C ASN A 17 0.50 30.36 5.22
N ILE A 18 1.56 29.83 4.61
CA ILE A 18 1.44 28.98 3.41
C ILE A 18 0.89 27.63 3.87
N ILE A 19 -0.29 27.25 3.39
CA ILE A 19 -0.87 25.93 3.61
C ILE A 19 -0.67 25.12 2.33
N ALA A 20 0.29 24.19 2.35
CA ALA A 20 0.50 23.24 1.28
C ALA A 20 -0.47 22.05 1.41
N ILE A 21 -0.95 21.54 0.29
CA ILE A 21 -1.76 20.34 0.19
C ILE A 21 -0.93 19.26 -0.49
N ALA A 22 -0.78 18.11 0.17
CA ALA A 22 -0.08 16.97 -0.37
C ALA A 22 -1.07 15.85 -0.74
N LEU A 23 -0.80 15.16 -1.85
CA LEU A 23 -1.37 13.85 -2.16
C LEU A 23 -0.38 12.79 -1.70
N ASP A 24 -0.77 11.92 -0.77
CA ASP A 24 -0.05 10.69 -0.46
C ASP A 24 -0.64 9.55 -1.30
N LYS A 25 0.17 9.00 -2.21
CA LYS A 25 -0.24 7.89 -3.08
C LYS A 25 0.20 6.55 -2.47
N LYS A 26 -0.54 5.49 -2.78
CA LYS A 26 -0.25 4.11 -2.34
C LYS A 26 1.13 3.65 -2.83
N GLY A 27 1.40 3.80 -4.13
CA GLY A 27 2.60 3.25 -4.76
C GLY A 27 2.57 1.72 -4.95
N PRO A 28 3.69 1.14 -5.43
CA PRO A 28 3.83 -0.30 -5.64
C PRO A 28 3.92 -1.03 -4.29
N GLU A 29 2.77 -1.23 -3.67
CA GLU A 29 2.64 -1.82 -2.34
C GLU A 29 1.68 -3.01 -2.41
N ILE A 30 2.06 -4.11 -1.77
CA ILE A 30 1.20 -5.27 -1.55
C ILE A 30 0.36 -5.01 -0.30
N LYS A 31 -0.93 -5.30 -0.34
CA LYS A 31 -1.86 -5.17 0.77
C LYS A 31 -2.68 -6.42 1.00
N THR A 32 -3.04 -6.64 2.25
CA THR A 32 -4.20 -7.47 2.59
C THR A 32 -5.48 -6.78 2.13
N ASP A 33 -6.57 -7.53 2.02
CA ASP A 33 -7.89 -6.95 1.74
C ASP A 33 -8.74 -6.82 3.01
N VAL A 34 -10.03 -6.53 2.82
CA VAL A 34 -11.02 -6.38 3.89
C VAL A 34 -11.22 -7.67 4.67
N ILE A 35 -11.33 -7.52 5.99
CA ILE A 35 -11.67 -8.59 6.93
C ILE A 35 -13.20 -8.74 6.99
N MET A 36 -13.71 -9.96 6.83
CA MET A 36 -15.13 -10.31 7.01
C MET A 36 -16.14 -9.36 6.30
N ASN A 37 -15.83 -8.92 5.08
CA ASN A 37 -16.64 -8.00 4.27
C ASN A 37 -16.94 -6.63 4.92
N ASN A 38 -16.19 -6.23 5.93
CA ASN A 38 -16.36 -4.94 6.62
C ASN A 38 -15.00 -4.26 6.85
N SER A 39 -14.84 -3.05 6.32
CA SER A 39 -13.58 -2.30 6.38
C SER A 39 -13.15 -1.87 7.78
N THR A 40 -14.03 -1.99 8.77
CA THR A 40 -13.76 -1.71 10.19
C THR A 40 -13.60 -2.97 11.02
N SER A 41 -13.76 -4.15 10.41
CA SER A 41 -13.50 -5.41 11.09
C SER A 41 -12.00 -5.65 11.24
N GLU A 42 -11.69 -6.32 12.33
CA GLU A 42 -10.37 -6.79 12.69
C GLU A 42 -10.45 -8.27 13.07
N VAL A 43 -9.30 -8.93 13.11
CA VAL A 43 -9.20 -10.32 13.54
C VAL A 43 -7.93 -10.54 14.35
N GLU A 44 -8.05 -11.32 15.41
CA GLU A 44 -6.90 -11.72 16.22
C GLU A 44 -6.12 -12.83 15.50
N LEU A 45 -4.83 -12.60 15.35
CA LEU A 45 -3.85 -13.59 14.91
C LEU A 45 -3.14 -14.14 16.14
N ILE A 46 -3.12 -15.46 16.27
CA ILE A 46 -2.57 -16.15 17.44
C ILE A 46 -1.25 -16.81 17.05
N LYS A 47 -0.23 -16.62 17.87
CA LYS A 47 1.09 -17.22 17.66
C LYS A 47 1.01 -18.74 17.59
N GLY A 48 1.71 -19.30 16.60
CA GLY A 48 1.81 -20.74 16.33
C GLY A 48 0.69 -21.28 15.44
N GLU A 49 -0.39 -20.53 15.26
CA GLU A 49 -1.45 -20.91 14.33
C GLU A 49 -1.02 -20.74 12.87
N LYS A 50 -1.72 -21.44 11.97
CA LYS A 50 -1.49 -21.38 10.54
C LYS A 50 -2.46 -20.41 9.87
N ILE A 51 -1.93 -19.64 8.92
CA ILE A 51 -2.72 -18.74 8.09
C ILE A 51 -2.40 -18.96 6.62
N ARG A 52 -3.44 -19.03 5.79
CA ARG A 52 -3.34 -19.09 4.33
C ARG A 52 -3.41 -17.67 3.76
N LEU A 53 -2.45 -17.31 2.94
CA LEU A 53 -2.52 -16.10 2.13
C LEU A 53 -2.71 -16.51 0.67
N THR A 54 -3.65 -15.88 -0.03
CA THR A 54 -4.05 -16.26 -1.38
C THR A 54 -4.22 -15.05 -2.29
N THR A 55 -3.95 -15.25 -3.57
CA THR A 55 -4.18 -14.27 -4.65
C THR A 55 -5.46 -14.56 -5.43
N ASN A 56 -6.24 -15.58 -5.03
CA ASN A 56 -7.45 -15.98 -5.71
C ASN A 56 -8.58 -14.96 -5.45
N PRO A 57 -9.11 -14.29 -6.51
CA PRO A 57 -10.13 -13.25 -6.34
C PRO A 57 -11.41 -13.69 -5.64
N SER A 58 -11.70 -15.01 -5.60
CA SER A 58 -12.85 -15.55 -4.87
C SER A 58 -12.78 -15.32 -3.35
N PHE A 59 -11.59 -14.99 -2.83
CA PHE A 59 -11.35 -14.68 -1.42
C PHE A 59 -11.21 -13.19 -1.12
N GLU A 60 -11.35 -12.31 -2.11
CA GLU A 60 -11.41 -10.86 -1.87
C GLU A 60 -12.43 -10.53 -0.79
N LYS A 61 -12.08 -9.61 0.10
CA LYS A 61 -12.92 -9.10 1.20
C LYS A 61 -13.38 -10.15 2.22
N THR A 62 -12.93 -11.40 2.12
CA THR A 62 -13.32 -12.49 3.04
C THR A 62 -12.31 -12.77 4.15
N GLY A 63 -11.36 -11.86 4.38
CA GLY A 63 -10.24 -12.04 5.30
C GLY A 63 -10.66 -12.42 6.72
N ASN A 64 -9.90 -13.30 7.36
CA ASN A 64 -10.09 -13.77 8.74
C ASN A 64 -8.78 -14.42 9.27
N ALA A 65 -8.81 -15.00 10.48
CA ALA A 65 -7.65 -15.55 11.18
C ALA A 65 -6.96 -16.71 10.43
N VAL A 66 -7.65 -17.38 9.51
CA VAL A 66 -7.13 -18.56 8.79
C VAL A 66 -6.90 -18.32 7.30
N ASN A 67 -7.52 -17.29 6.71
CA ASN A 67 -7.36 -17.00 5.28
C ASN A 67 -7.40 -15.49 4.98
N LEU A 68 -6.41 -15.00 4.25
CA LEU A 68 -6.29 -13.62 3.79
C LEU A 68 -6.06 -13.54 2.29
N TYR A 69 -6.73 -12.59 1.63
CA TYR A 69 -6.39 -12.22 0.26
C TYR A 69 -5.26 -11.19 0.26
N VAL A 70 -4.30 -11.32 -0.67
CA VAL A 70 -3.25 -10.34 -0.94
C VAL A 70 -3.26 -9.89 -2.40
N ASP A 71 -3.13 -8.59 -2.63
CA ASP A 71 -3.29 -7.95 -3.95
C ASP A 71 -2.03 -8.00 -4.85
N TYR A 72 -1.29 -9.12 -4.81
CA TYR A 72 -0.12 -9.34 -5.67
C TYR A 72 -0.10 -10.76 -6.25
N GLU A 73 -0.60 -10.91 -7.47
CA GLU A 73 -0.77 -12.20 -8.15
C GLU A 73 0.53 -13.02 -8.27
N ASN A 74 1.67 -12.36 -8.47
CA ASN A 74 2.97 -13.01 -8.61
C ASN A 74 3.66 -13.34 -7.28
N ILE A 75 3.03 -13.08 -6.12
CA ILE A 75 3.67 -13.26 -4.82
C ILE A 75 4.21 -14.68 -4.60
N THR A 76 3.50 -15.72 -5.05
CA THR A 76 3.94 -17.12 -4.92
C THR A 76 5.21 -17.42 -5.70
N LYS A 77 5.53 -16.64 -6.73
CA LYS A 77 6.73 -16.82 -7.58
C LYS A 77 7.98 -16.18 -6.98
N VAL A 78 7.83 -15.27 -6.01
CA VAL A 78 8.94 -14.53 -5.38
C VAL A 78 9.21 -14.97 -3.94
N LEU A 79 8.48 -15.98 -3.46
CA LEU A 79 8.61 -16.55 -2.12
C LEU A 79 9.36 -17.90 -2.15
N SER A 80 9.86 -18.29 -0.98
CA SER A 80 10.41 -19.63 -0.70
C SER A 80 10.00 -20.04 0.72
N PRO A 81 9.88 -21.34 1.03
CA PRO A 81 9.75 -21.79 2.42
C PRO A 81 10.85 -21.24 3.33
N GLY A 82 10.50 -20.96 4.59
CA GLY A 82 11.35 -20.30 5.58
C GLY A 82 11.44 -18.77 5.43
N LYS A 83 10.82 -18.20 4.39
CA LYS A 83 10.88 -16.76 4.15
C LYS A 83 10.00 -15.99 5.12
N ILE A 84 10.48 -14.81 5.50
CA ILE A 84 9.81 -13.89 6.40
C ILE A 84 8.88 -12.97 5.60
N ILE A 85 7.67 -12.80 6.12
CA ILE A 85 6.68 -11.83 5.63
C ILE A 85 6.27 -10.97 6.81
N TYR A 86 6.26 -9.66 6.59
CA TYR A 86 5.73 -8.69 7.55
C TYR A 86 4.39 -8.18 7.05
N ILE A 87 3.42 -8.04 7.95
CA ILE A 87 2.14 -7.38 7.70
C ILE A 87 1.99 -6.21 8.68
N ASP A 88 1.30 -5.16 8.25
CA ASP A 88 0.99 -3.96 9.04
C ASP A 88 2.26 -3.30 9.59
N ASP A 89 3.12 -2.85 8.67
CA ASP A 89 4.35 -2.10 8.97
C ASP A 89 5.30 -2.85 9.94
N GLY A 90 5.24 -4.18 9.93
CA GLY A 90 6.12 -5.04 10.74
C GLY A 90 5.54 -5.49 12.07
N LEU A 91 4.30 -5.10 12.41
CA LEU A 91 3.64 -5.54 13.63
C LEU A 91 3.32 -7.03 13.61
N ILE A 92 2.95 -7.57 12.44
CA ILE A 92 2.66 -8.99 12.25
C ILE A 92 3.82 -9.64 11.53
N PHE A 93 4.32 -10.73 12.10
CA PHE A 93 5.46 -11.49 11.59
C PHE A 93 5.02 -12.91 11.23
N LEU A 94 5.25 -13.31 9.98
CA LEU A 94 4.87 -14.61 9.42
C LEU A 94 6.09 -15.33 8.83
N ILE A 95 6.13 -16.66 8.96
CA ILE A 95 7.12 -17.52 8.29
C ILE A 95 6.40 -18.40 7.27
N VAL A 96 6.84 -18.35 6.00
CA VAL A 96 6.31 -19.19 4.92
C VAL A 96 6.66 -20.65 5.15
N ASP A 97 5.66 -21.52 5.22
CA ASP A 97 5.84 -22.97 5.36
C ASP A 97 5.78 -23.67 3.99
N GLU A 98 4.74 -23.36 3.21
CA GLU A 98 4.41 -24.04 1.96
C GLU A 98 3.91 -23.03 0.93
N ILE A 99 4.22 -23.27 -0.34
CA ILE A 99 3.78 -22.44 -1.46
C ILE A 99 3.01 -23.33 -2.45
N GLY A 100 1.76 -22.94 -2.69
CA GLY A 100 0.90 -23.50 -3.74
C GLY A 100 0.90 -22.64 -5.00
N VAL A 101 -0.09 -22.85 -5.88
CA VAL A 101 -0.20 -22.14 -7.16
C VAL A 101 -0.59 -20.67 -6.96
N ASP A 102 -1.69 -20.43 -6.25
CA ASP A 102 -2.32 -19.12 -5.99
C ASP A 102 -2.44 -18.83 -4.47
N PHE A 103 -1.67 -19.56 -3.66
CA PHE A 103 -1.65 -19.40 -2.21
C PHE A 103 -0.33 -19.84 -1.60
N PHE A 104 -0.12 -19.46 -0.34
CA PHE A 104 0.93 -19.96 0.51
C PHE A 104 0.43 -20.06 1.95
N ILE A 105 1.03 -20.96 2.72
CA ILE A 105 0.71 -21.17 4.14
C ILE A 105 1.85 -20.60 4.97
N CYS A 106 1.50 -19.89 6.03
CA CYS A 106 2.44 -19.33 6.98
C CYS A 106 2.14 -19.76 8.42
N THR A 107 3.18 -19.79 9.23
CA THR A 107 3.08 -19.77 10.69
C THR A 107 3.04 -18.32 11.18
N ILE A 108 2.10 -18.00 12.08
CA ILE A 108 2.06 -16.73 12.78
C ILE A 108 3.06 -16.76 13.95
N GLU A 109 3.94 -15.77 14.05
CA GLU A 109 5.05 -15.81 15.03
C GLU A 109 4.84 -14.90 16.26
N ASN A 110 3.81 -14.06 16.24
CA ASN A 110 3.40 -13.21 17.35
C ASN A 110 1.88 -13.01 17.40
N ASP A 111 1.35 -12.82 18.60
CA ASP A 111 -0.05 -12.43 18.80
C ASP A 111 -0.23 -10.97 18.35
N GLU A 112 -1.21 -10.69 17.51
CA GLU A 112 -1.51 -9.33 17.04
C GLU A 112 -2.93 -9.23 16.44
N ILE A 113 -3.50 -8.03 16.45
CA ILE A 113 -4.76 -7.71 15.79
C ILE A 113 -4.49 -7.23 14.35
N LEU A 114 -5.02 -7.96 13.38
CA LEU A 114 -5.00 -7.57 11.98
C LEU A 114 -6.28 -6.82 11.61
N GLU A 115 -6.14 -5.55 11.24
CA GLU A 115 -7.23 -4.78 10.61
C GLU A 115 -7.22 -4.93 9.08
N SER A 116 -8.20 -4.30 8.42
CA SER A 116 -8.34 -4.36 6.96
C SER A 116 -7.27 -3.51 6.23
N LYS A 117 -6.87 -3.95 5.02
CA LYS A 117 -6.05 -3.17 4.07
C LYS A 117 -4.65 -2.77 4.56
N LYS A 118 -3.99 -3.68 5.28
CA LYS A 118 -2.64 -3.48 5.82
C LYS A 118 -1.56 -3.81 4.81
N SER A 119 -0.42 -3.13 4.95
CA SER A 119 0.77 -3.31 4.12
C SER A 119 1.33 -4.73 4.28
N VAL A 120 1.87 -5.31 3.21
CA VAL A 120 2.59 -6.59 3.22
C VAL A 120 3.98 -6.34 2.67
N ASN A 121 4.99 -6.62 3.49
CA ASN A 121 6.39 -6.37 3.16
C ASN A 121 7.16 -7.71 3.09
N LEU A 122 8.00 -7.83 2.07
CA LEU A 122 8.78 -9.03 1.75
C LEU A 122 10.28 -8.70 1.77
N PRO A 123 10.94 -8.67 2.95
CA PRO A 123 12.34 -8.26 3.06
C PRO A 123 13.26 -9.02 2.11
N GLY A 124 14.19 -8.30 1.46
CA GLY A 124 15.16 -8.90 0.54
C GLY A 124 14.55 -9.54 -0.70
N THR A 125 13.31 -9.18 -1.06
CA THR A 125 12.59 -9.76 -2.21
C THR A 125 12.50 -8.77 -3.33
N PHE A 126 13.02 -9.14 -4.50
CA PHE A 126 12.73 -8.43 -5.72
C PHE A 126 11.38 -8.89 -6.26
N PHE A 127 10.48 -7.94 -6.49
CA PHE A 127 9.19 -8.17 -7.11
C PHE A 127 8.97 -7.20 -8.26
N ASP A 128 8.13 -7.61 -9.21
CA ASP A 128 7.88 -6.96 -10.49
C ASP A 128 6.68 -6.01 -10.47
N LEU A 129 6.41 -5.37 -9.32
CA LEU A 129 5.33 -4.39 -9.25
C LEU A 129 5.64 -3.19 -10.16
N PRO A 130 4.67 -2.73 -10.97
CA PRO A 130 4.86 -1.55 -11.79
C PRO A 130 5.13 -0.33 -10.91
N ALA A 131 6.05 0.54 -11.32
CA ALA A 131 6.42 1.73 -10.55
C ALA A 131 5.23 2.63 -10.20
N VAL A 132 4.17 2.58 -11.01
CA VAL A 132 2.92 3.30 -10.82
C VAL A 132 1.76 2.36 -11.21
N SER A 133 0.81 2.15 -10.30
CA SER A 133 -0.41 1.37 -10.58
C SER A 133 -1.48 2.21 -11.31
N GLU A 134 -2.51 1.58 -11.89
CA GLU A 134 -3.65 2.31 -12.47
C GLU A 134 -4.34 3.22 -11.46
N LYS A 135 -4.45 2.77 -10.21
CA LYS A 135 -4.98 3.58 -9.11
C LYS A 135 -4.07 4.78 -8.82
N ASP A 136 -2.75 4.59 -8.81
CA ASP A 136 -1.82 5.72 -8.63
C ASP A 136 -1.94 6.72 -9.79
N ILE A 137 -2.14 6.27 -11.04
CA ILE A 137 -2.38 7.17 -12.17
C ILE A 137 -3.66 7.99 -11.92
N ALA A 138 -4.75 7.35 -11.50
CA ALA A 138 -6.00 8.04 -11.19
C ALA A 138 -5.83 9.05 -10.04
N ASP A 139 -5.12 8.67 -8.98
CA ASP A 139 -4.81 9.54 -7.84
C ASP A 139 -3.94 10.73 -8.27
N LEU A 140 -2.91 10.51 -9.09
CA LEU A 140 -2.04 11.58 -9.63
C LEU A 140 -2.83 12.56 -10.50
N LEU A 141 -3.68 12.06 -11.39
CA LEU A 141 -4.54 12.90 -12.23
C LEU A 141 -5.56 13.68 -11.39
N PHE A 142 -6.12 13.06 -10.34
CA PHE A 142 -6.95 13.75 -9.36
C PHE A 142 -6.17 14.83 -8.62
N GLY A 143 -4.97 14.54 -8.12
CA GLY A 143 -4.10 15.52 -7.48
C GLY A 143 -3.77 16.70 -8.39
N LEU A 144 -3.53 16.43 -9.68
CA LEU A 144 -3.30 17.44 -10.70
C LEU A 144 -4.54 18.32 -10.93
N GLU A 145 -5.72 17.73 -11.10
CA GLU A 145 -6.99 18.45 -11.23
C GLU A 145 -7.27 19.30 -9.99
N GLN A 146 -7.01 18.74 -8.81
CA GLN A 146 -7.14 19.44 -7.56
C GLN A 146 -6.02 20.44 -7.32
N GLY A 147 -4.94 20.49 -8.10
CA GLY A 147 -3.83 21.43 -7.95
C GLY A 147 -3.06 21.29 -6.63
N VAL A 148 -2.74 20.06 -6.22
CA VAL A 148 -1.91 19.81 -5.02
C VAL A 148 -0.50 20.37 -5.18
N ASP A 149 0.15 20.71 -4.09
CA ASP A 149 1.50 21.30 -4.07
C ASP A 149 2.60 20.23 -4.07
N ILE A 150 2.30 19.07 -3.46
CA ILE A 150 3.26 17.99 -3.19
C ILE A 150 2.62 16.63 -3.51
N ILE A 151 3.37 15.75 -4.15
CA ILE A 151 3.11 14.31 -4.19
C ILE A 151 4.09 13.62 -3.25
N PHE A 152 3.58 12.95 -2.21
CA PHE A 152 4.34 11.96 -1.47
C PHE A 152 4.28 10.64 -2.21
N ALA A 153 5.39 10.29 -2.84
CA ALA A 153 5.50 9.09 -3.63
C ALA A 153 6.02 7.94 -2.76
N SER A 154 5.09 7.14 -2.23
CA SER A 154 5.39 5.92 -1.46
C SER A 154 6.06 4.83 -2.31
N PHE A 155 6.92 4.02 -1.68
CA PHE A 155 7.62 2.85 -2.24
C PHE A 155 8.43 3.14 -3.52
N ILE A 156 9.19 4.23 -3.53
CA ILE A 156 10.06 4.53 -4.67
C ILE A 156 11.35 3.72 -4.58
N GLY A 157 11.43 2.64 -5.36
CA GLY A 157 12.63 1.79 -5.42
C GLY A 157 13.75 2.30 -6.34
N ASN A 158 13.46 3.22 -7.27
CA ASN A 158 14.46 3.76 -8.19
C ASN A 158 14.08 5.14 -8.76
N GLY A 159 15.05 5.80 -9.40
CA GLY A 159 14.84 7.11 -10.03
C GLY A 159 13.86 7.09 -11.22
N SER A 160 13.72 5.97 -11.93
CA SER A 160 12.80 5.91 -13.08
C SER A 160 11.34 6.00 -12.64
N ALA A 161 10.98 5.51 -11.45
CA ALA A 161 9.64 5.70 -10.89
C ALA A 161 9.30 7.19 -10.71
N VAL A 162 10.26 8.03 -10.30
CA VAL A 162 10.08 9.48 -10.19
C VAL A 162 9.89 10.12 -11.58
N THR A 163 10.66 9.66 -12.58
CA THR A 163 10.50 10.10 -13.97
C THR A 163 9.11 9.76 -14.51
N THR A 164 8.62 8.54 -14.28
CA THR A 164 7.26 8.13 -14.68
C THR A 164 6.19 8.99 -14.04
N ILE A 165 6.30 9.30 -12.74
CA ILE A 165 5.36 10.22 -12.07
C ILE A 165 5.41 11.61 -12.70
N ARG A 166 6.62 12.12 -13.00
CA ARG A 166 6.78 13.43 -13.66
C ARG A 166 6.15 13.45 -15.05
N GLU A 167 6.29 12.39 -15.83
CA GLU A 167 5.68 12.24 -17.16
C GLU A 167 4.15 12.22 -17.08
N ILE A 168 3.57 11.49 -16.13
CA ILE A 168 2.11 11.44 -15.89
C ILE A 168 1.56 12.83 -15.54
N LEU A 169 2.27 13.57 -14.68
CA LEU A 169 1.89 14.93 -14.29
C LEU A 169 2.00 15.94 -15.45
N GLY A 170 2.95 15.71 -16.36
CA GLY A 170 3.22 16.55 -17.52
C GLY A 170 3.48 18.03 -17.20
N GLU A 171 3.31 18.88 -18.21
CA GLU A 171 3.53 20.33 -18.08
C GLU A 171 2.62 20.99 -17.05
N LYS A 172 1.36 20.54 -16.94
CA LYS A 172 0.40 21.08 -15.97
C LYS A 172 0.86 20.88 -14.53
N GLY A 173 1.53 19.76 -14.25
CA GLY A 173 2.04 19.42 -12.93
C GLY A 173 3.51 19.77 -12.71
N ARG A 174 4.17 20.53 -13.60
CA ARG A 174 5.61 20.84 -13.53
C ARG A 174 6.07 21.46 -12.20
N ASN A 175 5.19 22.20 -11.54
CA ASN A 175 5.47 22.87 -10.27
C ASN A 175 5.16 22.00 -9.04
N ILE A 176 4.44 20.89 -9.22
CA ILE A 176 4.14 19.96 -8.13
C ILE A 176 5.45 19.29 -7.71
N LYS A 177 5.78 19.40 -6.42
CA LYS A 177 6.96 18.77 -5.83
C LYS A 177 6.71 17.28 -5.70
N ILE A 178 7.70 16.46 -6.07
CA ILE A 178 7.64 15.01 -5.86
C ILE A 178 8.63 14.72 -4.73
N ILE A 179 8.13 14.16 -3.63
CA ILE A 179 8.93 13.73 -2.49
C ILE A 179 8.87 12.21 -2.47
N SER A 180 9.98 11.57 -2.79
CA SER A 180 10.11 10.11 -2.77
C SER A 180 10.25 9.63 -1.32
N LYS A 181 9.35 8.75 -0.90
CA LYS A 181 9.51 7.94 0.32
C LYS A 181 10.24 6.66 -0.13
N VAL A 182 11.54 6.62 0.17
CA VAL A 182 12.41 5.48 -0.14
C VAL A 182 12.26 4.48 0.98
N GLU A 183 12.04 3.22 0.62
CA GLU A 183 11.98 2.09 1.56
C GLU A 183 13.27 1.27 1.45
N ASN A 184 13.70 0.67 2.57
CA ASN A 184 14.98 -0.04 2.72
C ASN A 184 14.98 -1.45 2.13
#